data_AF-A0A6I5RJZ4-F1
#
_entry.id   AF-A0A6I5RJZ4-F1
#
_cell.length_a   1.000
_cell.length_b   1.000
_cell.length_c   1.000
_cell.angle_alpha   90.00
_cell.angle_beta   90.00
_cell.angle_gamma   90.00
#
_symmetry.space_group_name_H-M   'P 1'
#
loop_
_entity.id
_entity.type
_entity.pdbx_description
1 polymer ?
#
loop_
_entity_poly.entity_id
_entity_poly.type
_entity_poly.pdbx_seq_one_letter_code
_entity_poly.pdbx_strand_id
1 'polypeptide(L)'
;MSTSTRRSLPLATRFAYGVGIFCGVLPDTILAIFFLFFLTGIVGLRPALAGVIILIGRLWDAINDLLVGWLSDRTRSAWRRPYPWLAIGVVPLALFLRLLWWVLPV
;
A
#
# COMPACT_ATOMS: atom_id res chain seq x y z
N MET A 1 34.82 -18.70 2.08
CA MET A 1 34.33 -17.78 3.11
C MET A 1 34.64 -16.36 2.64
N SER A 2 33.79 -15.78 1.77
CA SER A 2 34.06 -14.47 1.14
C SER A 2 33.73 -13.33 2.10
N THR A 3 34.74 -12.59 2.52
CA THR A 3 34.62 -11.37 3.32
C THR A 3 34.00 -10.26 2.47
N SER A 4 32.67 -10.10 2.60
CA SER A 4 31.95 -8.94 2.07
C SER A 4 32.41 -7.69 2.83
N THR A 5 33.26 -6.87 2.23
CA THR A 5 33.56 -5.51 2.68
C THR A 5 32.25 -4.71 2.76
N ARG A 6 31.81 -4.36 3.99
CA ARG A 6 30.62 -3.53 4.22
C ARG A 6 30.84 -2.13 3.63
N ARG A 7 30.54 -1.95 2.35
CA ARG A 7 30.45 -0.62 1.74
C ARG A 7 29.25 0.08 2.39
N SER A 8 29.51 1.14 3.17
CA SER A 8 28.46 1.97 3.74
C SER A 8 27.61 2.55 2.61
N LEU A 9 26.29 2.40 2.71
CA LEU A 9 25.37 2.96 1.71
C LEU A 9 25.47 4.49 1.73
N PRO A 10 25.45 5.16 0.57
CA PRO A 10 25.46 6.62 0.50
C PRO A 10 24.32 7.19 1.33
N LEU A 11 24.58 8.29 2.05
CA LEU A 11 23.56 9.00 2.83
C LEU A 11 22.36 9.39 1.95
N ALA A 12 22.59 9.78 0.70
CA ALA A 12 21.55 10.07 -0.27
C ALA A 12 20.63 8.86 -0.54
N THR A 13 21.18 7.64 -0.65
CA THR A 13 20.37 6.42 -0.84
C THR A 13 19.53 6.11 0.39
N ARG A 14 20.07 6.33 1.60
CA ARG A 14 19.31 6.17 2.85
C ARG A 14 18.18 7.17 2.95
N PHE A 15 18.44 8.43 2.58
CA PHE A 15 17.43 9.48 2.61
C PHE A 15 16.33 9.24 1.57
N ALA A 16 16.71 8.91 0.33
CA ALA A 16 15.76 8.57 -0.73
C ALA A 16 14.88 7.37 -0.38
N TYR A 17 15.44 6.35 0.29
CA TYR A 17 14.68 5.22 0.79
C TYR A 17 13.67 5.64 1.89
N GLY A 18 14.10 6.48 2.84
CA GLY A 18 13.21 7.02 3.88
C GLY A 18 12.07 7.85 3.29
N VAL A 19 12.35 8.71 2.31
CA VAL A 19 11.33 9.49 1.59
C VAL A 19 10.35 8.57 0.86
N GLY A 20 10.85 7.51 0.22
CA GLY A 20 9.99 6.53 -0.45
C GLY A 20 9.00 5.85 0.49
N ILE A 21 9.46 5.40 1.67
CA ILE A 21 8.58 4.82 2.69
C ILE A 21 7.58 5.85 3.20
N PHE A 22 8.06 7.07 3.47
CA PHE A 22 7.23 8.15 4.00
C PHE A 22 6.07 8.50 3.06
N CYS A 23 6.32 8.56 1.75
CA CYS A 23 5.28 8.77 0.75
C CYS A 23 4.21 7.67 0.73
N GLY A 24 4.53 6.44 1.14
CA GLY A 24 3.55 5.36 1.25
C GLY A 24 2.74 5.41 2.55
N VAL A 25 3.40 5.69 3.68
CA VAL A 25 2.77 5.65 5.02
C VAL A 25 1.94 6.91 5.30
N LEU A 26 2.32 8.06 4.74
CA LEU A 26 1.62 9.32 4.98
C LEU A 26 0.15 9.30 4.53
N PRO A 27 -0.17 8.96 3.26
CA PRO A 27 -1.56 8.95 2.79
C PRO A 27 -2.42 7.98 3.59
N ASP A 28 -1.89 6.79 3.92
CA ASP A 28 -2.62 5.80 4.73
C ASP A 28 -2.98 6.35 6.11
N THR A 29 -2.02 7.00 6.77
CA THR A 29 -2.23 7.58 8.09
C THR A 29 -3.26 8.72 8.04
N ILE A 30 -3.17 9.60 7.04
CA ILE A 30 -4.13 10.69 6.84
C ILE A 30 -5.53 10.13 6.61
N LEU A 31 -5.67 9.14 5.73
CA LEU A 31 -6.95 8.50 5.41
C LEU A 31 -7.59 7.90 6.67
N ALA A 32 -6.82 7.19 7.49
CA ALA A 32 -7.36 6.56 8.70
C ALA A 32 -7.88 7.57 9.73
N ILE A 33 -7.16 8.68 9.92
CA ILE A 33 -7.60 9.76 10.80
C ILE A 33 -8.87 10.41 10.26
N PHE A 34 -8.89 10.78 8.98
CA PHE A 34 -10.05 11.37 8.32
C PHE A 34 -11.27 10.45 8.37
N PHE A 35 -11.08 9.15 8.15
CA PHE A 35 -12.16 8.18 8.16
C PHE A 35 -12.79 8.04 9.55
N LEU A 36 -11.99 8.08 10.62
CA LEU A 36 -12.53 8.11 11.99
C LEU A 36 -13.37 9.36 12.26
N PHE A 37 -12.89 10.54 11.83
CA PHE A 37 -13.65 11.79 11.96
C PHE A 37 -14.94 11.75 11.13
N PHE A 38 -14.89 11.18 9.93
CA PHE A 38 -16.07 11.01 9.08
C PHE A 38 -17.13 10.12 9.75
N LEU A 39 -16.73 8.96 10.25
CA LEU A 39 -17.63 8.02 10.91
C LEU A 39 -18.28 8.61 12.16
N THR A 40 -17.52 9.34 12.98
CA THR A 40 -18.03 9.90 14.24
C THR A 40 -18.77 11.23 14.05
N GLY A 41 -18.28 12.11 13.17
CA GLY A 41 -18.81 13.46 12.99
C GLY A 41 -19.92 13.58 11.96
N ILE A 42 -19.82 12.87 10.83
CA ILE A 42 -20.80 13.00 9.72
C ILE A 42 -21.85 11.90 9.81
N VAL A 43 -21.43 10.65 10.01
CA VAL A 43 -22.34 9.51 10.11
C VAL A 43 -22.99 9.43 11.51
N GLY A 44 -22.39 10.06 12.52
CA GLY A 44 -22.90 10.06 13.89
C GLY A 44 -22.74 8.71 14.60
N LEU A 45 -21.81 7.86 14.16
CA LEU A 45 -21.56 6.57 14.81
C LEU A 45 -20.95 6.78 16.20
N ARG A 46 -21.35 5.92 17.14
CA ARG A 46 -20.69 5.85 18.45
C ARG A 46 -19.20 5.54 18.26
N PRO A 47 -18.27 6.21 18.98
CA PRO A 47 -16.82 6.02 18.81
C PRO A 47 -16.37 4.55 18.93
N ALA A 48 -17.02 3.79 19.82
CA ALA A 48 -16.76 2.36 19.98
C ALA A 48 -16.99 1.55 18.70
N LEU A 49 -18.08 1.82 17.97
CA LEU A 49 -18.38 1.13 16.71
C LEU A 49 -17.48 1.60 15.57
N ALA A 50 -17.18 2.89 15.51
CA ALA A 50 -16.24 3.44 14.53
C ALA A 50 -14.83 2.81 14.69
N GLY A 51 -14.38 2.63 15.93
CA GLY A 51 -13.12 1.94 16.22
C GLY A 51 -13.11 0.48 15.74
N VAL A 52 -14.22 -0.25 15.90
CA VAL A 52 -14.35 -1.64 15.39
C VAL A 52 -14.30 -1.69 13.87
N ILE A 53 -14.97 -0.76 13.17
CA ILE A 53 -14.95 -0.70 11.70
C ILE A 53 -13.52 -0.47 11.20
N ILE A 54 -12.80 0.48 11.80
CA ILE A 54 -11.41 0.76 11.44
C ILE A 54 -10.52 -0.45 11.74
N LEU A 55 -10.72 -1.12 12.87
CA LEU A 55 -9.98 -2.32 13.24
C LEU A 55 -10.15 -3.43 12.20
N ILE A 56 -11.39 -3.66 11.75
CA ILE A 56 -11.69 -4.64 10.69
C ILE A 56 -10.97 -4.26 9.39
N GLY A 57 -11.03 -2.99 9.00
CA GLY A 57 -10.30 -2.49 7.83
C GLY A 57 -8.79 -2.74 7.93
N ARG A 58 -8.19 -2.42 9.08
CA ARG A 58 -6.75 -2.65 9.31
C ARG A 58 -6.36 -4.11 9.35
N LEU A 59 -7.23 -4.98 9.88
CA LEU A 59 -7.00 -6.42 9.84
C LEU A 59 -7.06 -6.95 8.40
N TRP A 60 -7.98 -6.44 7.60
CA TRP A 60 -8.08 -6.76 6.18
C TRP A 60 -6.82 -6.35 5.42
N ASP A 61 -6.34 -5.11 5.61
CA ASP A 61 -5.11 -4.63 5.00
C ASP A 61 -3.91 -5.48 5.41
N ALA A 62 -3.78 -5.81 6.70
CA ALA A 62 -2.69 -6.67 7.19
C ALA A 62 -2.70 -8.07 6.56
N ILE A 63 -3.89 -8.66 6.34
CA ILE A 63 -4.01 -9.95 5.65
C ILE A 63 -3.56 -9.81 4.19
N ASN A 64 -3.99 -8.76 3.49
CA ASN A 64 -3.58 -8.51 2.12
C ASN A 64 -2.06 -8.29 2.02
N ASP A 65 -1.47 -7.53 2.92
CA ASP A 65 -0.03 -7.30 2.97
C ASP A 65 0.76 -8.60 3.19
N LEU A 66 0.26 -9.49 4.06
CA LEU A 66 0.86 -10.82 4.27
C LEU A 66 0.73 -11.72 3.03
N LEU A 67 -0.44 -11.72 2.38
CA LEU A 67 -0.67 -12.49 1.16
C LEU A 67 0.23 -12.00 0.01
N VAL A 68 0.29 -10.69 -0.19
CA VAL A 68 1.15 -10.06 -1.21
C VAL A 68 2.62 -10.30 -0.87
N GLY A 69 3.02 -10.18 0.40
CA GLY A 69 4.38 -10.48 0.85
C GLY A 69 4.77 -11.94 0.59
N TRP A 70 3.91 -12.89 0.98
CA TRP A 70 4.14 -14.31 0.78
C TRP A 70 4.22 -14.70 -0.70
N LEU A 71 3.29 -14.18 -1.50
CA LEU A 71 3.24 -14.49 -2.93
C LEU A 71 4.41 -13.78 -3.67
N SER A 72 4.85 -12.60 -3.21
CA SER A 72 6.05 -11.88 -3.68
C SER A 72 7.34 -12.64 -3.41
N ASP A 73 7.47 -13.24 -2.23
CA ASP A 73 8.64 -14.06 -1.92
C ASP A 73 8.68 -15.37 -2.72
N ARG A 74 7.52 -15.92 -3.07
CA ARG A 74 7.41 -17.15 -3.88
C ARG A 74 7.53 -16.90 -5.39
N THR A 75 7.39 -15.66 -5.86
CA THR A 75 7.60 -15.32 -7.27
C THR A 75 9.10 -15.21 -7.58
N ARG A 76 9.71 -16.33 -8.00
CA ARG A 76 11.05 -16.33 -8.61
C ARG A 76 10.96 -15.88 -10.07
N SER A 77 10.84 -14.56 -10.29
CA SER A 77 10.98 -13.98 -11.63
C SER A 77 12.44 -13.66 -11.93
N ALA A 78 12.88 -13.93 -13.17
CA ALA A 78 14.21 -13.56 -13.68
C ALA A 78 14.37 -12.03 -13.85
N TRP A 79 13.27 -11.28 -13.85
CA TRP A 79 13.29 -9.82 -13.82
C TRP A 79 13.33 -9.32 -12.39
N ARG A 80 14.36 -8.51 -12.08
CA ARG A 80 14.62 -7.78 -10.83
C ARG A 80 13.32 -7.53 -10.02
N ARG A 81 13.17 -8.19 -8.86
CA ARG A 81 12.12 -7.97 -7.83
C ARG A 81 11.83 -6.46 -7.69
N PRO A 82 10.81 -5.86 -8.37
CA PRO A 82 9.39 -5.91 -7.98
C PRO A 82 8.38 -5.88 -9.15
N TYR A 83 8.84 -5.93 -10.40
CA TYR A 83 8.01 -5.64 -11.58
C TYR A 83 6.80 -6.56 -11.84
N PRO A 84 6.81 -7.87 -11.48
CA PRO A 84 5.65 -8.73 -11.70
C PRO A 84 4.41 -8.28 -10.92
N TRP A 85 4.61 -7.78 -9.70
CA TRP A 85 3.54 -7.33 -8.80
C TRP A 85 2.98 -5.98 -9.19
N LEU A 86 3.86 -5.06 -9.61
CA LEU A 86 3.45 -3.80 -10.23
C LEU A 86 2.65 -4.04 -11.50
N ALA A 87 3.03 -5.00 -12.34
CA ALA A 87 2.27 -5.33 -13.54
C ALA A 87 0.88 -5.91 -13.22
N ILE A 88 0.77 -6.80 -12.23
CA ILE A 88 -0.53 -7.34 -11.78
C ILE A 88 -1.41 -6.24 -11.18
N GLY A 89 -0.86 -5.22 -10.52
CA GLY A 89 -1.64 -4.07 -10.04
C GLY A 89 -2.04 -3.09 -11.16
N VAL A 90 -1.16 -2.88 -12.15
CA VAL A 90 -1.41 -1.98 -13.28
C VAL A 90 -2.48 -2.54 -14.23
N VAL A 91 -2.58 -3.87 -14.39
CA VAL A 91 -3.55 -4.47 -15.32
C VAL A 91 -5.03 -4.20 -14.92
N PRO A 92 -5.48 -4.46 -13.68
CA PRO A 92 -6.81 -4.09 -13.22
C PRO A 92 -7.00 -2.57 -13.20
N LEU A 93 -5.99 -1.80 -12.79
CA LEU A 93 -6.08 -0.35 -12.75
C LEU A 93 -6.31 0.24 -14.16
N ALA A 94 -5.52 -0.20 -15.14
CA ALA A 94 -5.68 0.20 -16.53
C ALA A 94 -7.04 -0.25 -17.10
N LEU A 95 -7.52 -1.43 -16.71
CA LEU A 95 -8.83 -1.94 -17.12
C LEU A 95 -9.97 -1.09 -16.53
N PHE A 96 -9.94 -0.78 -15.23
CA PHE A 96 -10.95 0.04 -14.58
C PHE A 96 -10.92 1.49 -15.05
N LEU A 97 -9.72 2.05 -15.27
CA LEU A 97 -9.58 3.37 -15.86
C LEU A 97 -10.15 3.39 -17.28
N ARG A 98 -9.87 2.37 -18.10
CA ARG A 98 -10.47 2.25 -19.43
C ARG A 98 -12.00 2.12 -19.35
N LEU A 99 -12.53 1.34 -18.42
CA LEU A 99 -13.97 1.19 -18.22
C LEU A 99 -14.64 2.49 -17.78
N LEU A 100 -14.02 3.23 -16.85
CA LEU A 100 -14.52 4.52 -16.36
C LEU A 100 -14.69 5.53 -17.49
N TRP A 101 -13.70 5.60 -18.39
CA TRP A 101 -13.74 6.49 -19.55
C TRP A 101 -14.65 5.98 -20.67
N TRP A 102 -15.05 4.70 -20.64
CA TRP A 102 -16.02 4.15 -21.57
C TRP A 102 -17.47 4.32 -21.09
N VAL A 103 -17.68 4.39 -19.77
CA VAL A 103 -18.98 4.59 -19.13
C VAL A 103 -19.44 6.05 -19.10
N LEU A 104 -18.60 6.99 -19.53
CA LEU A 104 -18.95 8.42 -19.61
C LEU A 104 -19.19 8.91 -21.05
N PRO A 105 -20.25 8.46 -21.75
CA PRO A 105 -20.96 9.28 -22.72
C PRO A 105 -22.15 9.93 -22.00
N VAL A 106 -21.89 10.99 -21.23
CA VAL A 106 -22.91 11.96 -20.84
C VAL A 106 -22.39 13.34 -21.18
#